data_AF-A0A418B576-F1
#
_entry.id   AF-A0A418B576-F1
#
_cell.length_a   1.000
_cell.length_b   1.000
_cell.length_c   1.000
_cell.angle_alpha   90.00
_cell.angle_beta   90.00
_cell.angle_gamma   90.00
#
_symmetry.space_group_name_H-M   'P 1'
#
loop_
_entity.id
_entity.type
_entity.pdbx_description
1 polymer ?
#
loop_
_entity_poly.entity_id
_entity_poly.type
_entity_poly.pdbx_seq_one_letter_code
_entity_poly.pdbx_strand_id
1 'polypeptide(L)'
;MKEQHARYLDQVREAQQNELKILADKHAAQLQAFFEDVQRAAAQIDAEANALMEKKRQWDIVEQRVHEAMEKLSNSVVKLNVGGRIFALPKDTLLKYEGNAYFIDADPTLFEYVMTYLREGDLSCEGLPPLKKQRLMKTLDYLNLEVLEWDASASVDKRTVSFSLSIADESGFIQAKRPVDRVSIQLVNRGNTLNVMPQTYIGLEAFKPDGDVDSVVSYNICSGEVSRGHLFEDSPRGQTFADGDILTIVYNRQAKTIQFAKNGLDMGICLEDVPDKKYYPYVDTNCDGICLSLAS
;
A
#
# COMPACT_ATOMS: atom_id res chain seq x y z
N MET A 1 -5.64 -15.04 -105.38
CA MET A 1 -5.06 -15.52 -104.11
C MET A 1 -4.50 -14.38 -103.24
N LYS A 2 -3.68 -13.45 -103.76
CA LYS A 2 -3.08 -12.35 -102.97
C LYS A 2 -4.10 -11.34 -102.39
N GLU A 3 -5.12 -10.94 -103.13
CA GLU A 3 -6.17 -10.01 -102.62
C GLU A 3 -7.04 -10.63 -101.52
N GLN A 4 -7.33 -11.93 -101.61
CA GLN A 4 -8.11 -12.65 -100.59
C GLN A 4 -7.33 -12.76 -99.27
N HIS A 5 -6.02 -12.98 -99.35
CA HIS A 5 -5.15 -13.04 -98.18
C HIS A 5 -4.97 -11.66 -97.54
N ALA A 6 -4.84 -10.59 -98.34
CA ALA A 6 -4.79 -9.22 -97.82
C ALA A 6 -6.08 -8.83 -97.07
N ARG A 7 -7.25 -9.13 -97.64
CA ARG A 7 -8.54 -8.88 -96.96
C ARG A 7 -8.69 -9.68 -95.66
N TYR A 8 -8.20 -10.92 -95.63
CA TYR A 8 -8.22 -11.73 -94.42
C TYR A 8 -7.31 -11.15 -93.32
N LEU A 9 -6.11 -10.69 -93.68
CA LEU A 9 -5.19 -10.05 -92.73
C LEU A 9 -5.72 -8.72 -92.19
N ASP A 10 -6.40 -7.92 -93.01
CA ASP A 10 -7.05 -6.69 -92.57
C ASP A 10 -8.21 -6.97 -91.61
N GLN A 11 -9.05 -7.99 -91.89
CA GLN A 11 -10.12 -8.43 -90.98
C GLN A 11 -9.59 -8.90 -89.62
N VAL A 12 -8.48 -9.65 -89.62
CA VAL A 12 -7.84 -10.12 -88.37
C VAL A 12 -7.26 -8.94 -87.58
N ARG A 13 -6.63 -7.97 -88.26
CA ARG A 13 -6.10 -6.76 -87.61
C ARG A 13 -7.21 -5.90 -87.01
N GLU A 14 -8.33 -5.74 -87.72
CA GLU A 14 -9.49 -5.00 -87.24
C GLU A 14 -10.17 -5.70 -86.06
N ALA A 15 -10.28 -7.04 -86.10
CA ALA A 15 -10.77 -7.84 -84.97
C ALA A 15 -9.86 -7.70 -83.73
N GLN A 16 -8.54 -7.78 -83.89
CA GLN A 16 -7.58 -7.59 -82.80
C GLN A 16 -7.63 -6.17 -82.22
N GLN A 17 -7.78 -5.15 -83.07
CA GLN A 17 -7.92 -3.76 -82.60
C GLN A 17 -9.22 -3.57 -81.82
N ASN A 18 -10.32 -4.18 -82.25
CA ASN A 18 -11.59 -4.15 -81.53
C ASN A 18 -11.48 -4.87 -80.18
N GLU A 19 -10.84 -6.05 -80.10
CA GLU A 19 -10.63 -6.74 -78.83
C GLU A 19 -9.75 -5.94 -77.86
N LEU A 20 -8.66 -5.34 -78.35
CA LEU A 20 -7.79 -4.49 -77.54
C LEU A 20 -8.54 -3.26 -77.00
N LYS A 21 -9.40 -2.66 -77.83
CA LYS A 21 -10.24 -1.54 -77.41
C LYS A 21 -11.24 -1.95 -76.33
N ILE A 22 -11.93 -3.08 -76.52
CA ILE A 22 -12.87 -3.63 -75.52
C ILE A 22 -12.16 -3.93 -74.20
N LEU A 23 -10.95 -4.50 -74.26
CA LEU A 23 -10.16 -4.80 -73.06
C LEU A 23 -9.69 -3.51 -72.36
N ALA A 24 -9.24 -2.51 -73.11
CA ALA A 24 -8.85 -1.21 -72.58
C ALA A 24 -10.03 -0.49 -71.92
N ASP A 25 -11.20 -0.48 -72.55
CA ASP A 25 -12.43 0.12 -72.01
C ASP A 25 -12.87 -0.61 -70.71
N LYS A 26 -12.75 -1.95 -70.69
CA LYS A 26 -13.05 -2.75 -69.50
C LYS A 26 -12.08 -2.45 -68.35
N HIS A 27 -10.78 -2.35 -68.61
CA HIS A 27 -9.79 -2.00 -67.59
C HIS A 27 -9.95 -0.56 -67.10
N ALA A 28 -10.28 0.38 -68.00
CA ALA A 28 -10.58 1.76 -67.63
C ALA A 28 -11.79 1.84 -66.69
N ALA A 29 -12.86 1.11 -67.00
CA ALA A 29 -14.04 1.02 -66.13
C ALA A 29 -13.72 0.39 -64.77
N GLN A 30 -12.89 -0.67 -64.75
CA GLN A 30 -12.45 -1.30 -63.50
C GLN A 30 -11.59 -0.37 -62.63
N LEU A 31 -10.67 0.37 -63.23
CA LEU A 31 -9.84 1.35 -62.53
C LEU A 31 -10.69 2.48 -61.96
N GLN A 32 -11.67 2.96 -62.73
CA GLN A 32 -12.56 4.02 -62.27
C GLN A 32 -13.42 3.57 -61.08
N ALA A 33 -14.00 2.36 -61.14
CA ALA A 33 -14.73 1.78 -60.02
C ALA A 33 -13.84 1.61 -58.77
N PHE A 34 -12.59 1.16 -58.95
CA PHE A 34 -11.64 1.04 -57.85
C PHE A 34 -11.31 2.39 -57.20
N PHE A 35 -11.09 3.45 -58.00
CA PHE A 35 -10.84 4.79 -57.45
C PHE A 35 -12.05 5.33 -56.66
N GLU A 36 -13.27 5.09 -57.14
CA GLU A 36 -14.49 5.50 -56.43
C GLU A 36 -14.67 4.75 -55.10
N ASP A 37 -14.30 3.46 -55.05
CA ASP A 37 -14.33 2.68 -53.81
C ASP A 37 -13.26 3.16 -52.82
N VAL A 38 -12.05 3.44 -53.28
CA VAL A 38 -10.97 4.00 -52.44
C VAL A 38 -11.35 5.37 -51.89
N GLN A 39 -11.95 6.23 -52.70
CA GLN A 39 -12.42 7.54 -52.25
C GLN A 39 -13.53 7.42 -51.19
N ARG A 40 -14.47 6.50 -51.35
CA ARG A 40 -15.50 6.22 -50.34
C ARG A 40 -14.89 5.69 -49.04
N ALA A 41 -13.96 4.76 -49.13
CA ALA A 41 -13.27 4.23 -47.96
C ALA A 41 -12.47 5.32 -47.22
N ALA A 42 -11.76 6.19 -47.94
CA ALA A 42 -11.03 7.30 -47.35
C ALA A 42 -11.96 8.28 -46.62
N ALA A 43 -13.08 8.66 -47.25
CA ALA A 43 -14.07 9.54 -46.62
C ALA A 43 -14.69 8.92 -45.36
N GLN A 44 -14.90 7.60 -45.35
CA GLN A 44 -15.41 6.89 -44.19
C GLN A 44 -14.38 6.85 -43.04
N ILE A 45 -13.11 6.59 -43.35
CA ILE A 45 -12.02 6.61 -42.36
C ILE A 45 -11.89 8.00 -41.73
N ASP A 46 -11.97 9.07 -42.52
CA ASP A 46 -11.91 10.44 -42.02
C ASP A 46 -13.09 10.77 -41.09
N ALA A 47 -14.30 10.31 -41.44
CA ALA A 47 -15.48 10.48 -40.60
C ALA A 47 -15.35 9.73 -39.27
N GLU A 48 -14.87 8.49 -39.30
CA GLU A 48 -14.63 7.68 -38.09
C GLU A 48 -13.52 8.27 -37.23
N ALA A 49 -12.43 8.77 -37.84
CA ALA A 49 -11.34 9.43 -37.12
C ALA A 49 -11.82 10.70 -36.40
N ASN A 50 -12.64 11.51 -37.07
CA ASN A 50 -13.24 12.71 -36.45
C ASN A 50 -14.18 12.35 -35.28
N ALA A 51 -15.00 11.31 -35.44
CA ALA A 51 -15.87 10.83 -34.37
C ALA A 51 -15.08 10.30 -33.16
N LEU A 52 -13.98 9.58 -33.40
CA LEU A 52 -13.08 9.10 -32.35
C LEU A 52 -12.36 10.25 -31.64
N MET A 53 -11.91 11.28 -32.36
CA MET A 53 -11.29 12.46 -31.76
C MET A 53 -12.27 13.22 -30.85
N GLU A 54 -13.51 13.39 -31.26
CA GLU A 54 -14.54 14.02 -30.42
C GLU A 54 -14.83 13.17 -29.18
N LYS A 55 -14.96 11.85 -29.34
CA LYS A 55 -15.13 10.94 -28.20
C LYS A 55 -13.95 10.98 -27.24
N LYS A 56 -12.71 11.07 -27.76
CA LYS A 56 -11.49 11.22 -26.93
C LYS A 56 -11.53 12.54 -26.15
N ARG A 57 -11.88 13.65 -26.80
CA ARG A 57 -12.03 14.95 -26.14
C ARG A 57 -13.09 14.92 -25.03
N GLN A 58 -14.21 14.24 -25.26
CA GLN A 58 -15.24 14.05 -24.23
C GLN A 58 -14.72 13.22 -23.05
N TRP A 59 -13.92 12.18 -23.31
CA TRP A 59 -13.26 11.41 -22.27
C TRP A 59 -12.26 12.24 -21.46
N ASP A 60 -11.42 13.04 -22.11
CA ASP A 60 -10.45 13.92 -21.43
C ASP A 60 -11.16 14.89 -20.46
N ILE A 61 -12.33 15.42 -20.85
CA ILE A 61 -13.16 16.29 -19.99
C ILE A 61 -13.72 15.51 -18.79
N VAL A 62 -14.19 14.28 -19.00
CA VAL A 62 -14.69 13.43 -17.90
C VAL A 62 -13.57 13.08 -16.94
N GLU A 63 -12.39 12.72 -17.45
CA GLU A 63 -11.20 12.42 -16.67
C GLU A 63 -10.77 13.63 -15.83
N GLN A 64 -10.72 14.83 -16.44
CA GLN A 64 -10.43 16.07 -15.71
C GLN A 64 -11.47 16.34 -14.61
N ARG A 65 -12.76 16.16 -14.89
CA ARG A 65 -13.82 16.35 -13.89
C ARG A 65 -13.73 15.33 -12.75
N VAL A 66 -13.37 14.08 -13.04
CA VAL A 66 -13.13 13.05 -12.03
C VAL A 66 -11.92 13.43 -11.19
N HIS A 67 -10.83 13.87 -11.82
CA HIS A 67 -9.62 14.31 -11.12
C HIS A 67 -9.90 15.50 -10.19
N GLU A 68 -10.55 16.55 -10.69
CA GLU A 68 -10.95 17.71 -9.89
C GLU A 68 -11.94 17.34 -8.76
N ALA A 69 -12.85 16.39 -9.01
CA ALA A 69 -13.77 15.91 -7.98
C ALA A 69 -13.03 15.09 -6.90
N MET A 70 -12.07 14.25 -7.29
CA MET A 70 -11.22 13.49 -6.36
C MET A 70 -10.28 14.40 -5.56
N GLU A 71 -9.71 15.44 -6.15
CA GLU A 71 -8.94 16.48 -5.43
C GLU A 71 -9.82 17.26 -4.45
N LYS A 72 -11.07 17.59 -4.81
CA LYS A 72 -12.02 18.22 -3.89
C LYS A 72 -12.48 17.28 -2.78
N LEU A 73 -12.54 15.96 -3.04
CA LEU A 73 -12.94 14.95 -2.08
C LEU A 73 -11.83 14.63 -1.07
N SER A 74 -10.59 14.48 -1.53
CA SER A 74 -9.41 14.22 -0.70
C SER A 74 -9.11 15.40 0.26
N ASN A 75 -9.40 16.63 -0.17
CA ASN A 75 -9.27 17.83 0.67
C ASN A 75 -10.49 18.11 1.57
N SER A 76 -11.54 17.30 1.51
CA SER A 76 -12.74 17.55 2.32
C SER A 76 -12.50 17.13 3.77
N VAL A 77 -12.73 18.08 4.67
CA VAL A 77 -12.57 17.87 6.11
C VAL A 77 -13.92 17.54 6.72
N VAL A 78 -14.06 16.33 7.25
CA VAL A 78 -15.21 15.90 8.06
C VAL A 78 -15.11 16.55 9.43
N LYS A 79 -16.21 17.14 9.89
CA LYS A 79 -16.35 17.69 11.24
C LYS A 79 -17.14 16.72 12.11
N LEU A 80 -16.55 16.30 13.22
CA LEU A 80 -17.14 15.45 14.24
C LEU A 80 -17.41 16.29 15.48
N ASN A 81 -18.63 16.28 15.98
CA ASN A 81 -18.93 16.88 17.28
C ASN A 81 -18.97 15.78 18.34
N VAL A 82 -18.05 15.87 19.30
CA VAL A 82 -17.90 14.89 20.38
C VAL A 82 -18.10 15.62 21.71
N GLY A 83 -19.18 15.32 22.42
CA GLY A 83 -19.49 15.94 23.71
C GLY A 83 -19.44 17.49 23.72
N GLY A 84 -19.76 18.14 22.58
CA GLY A 84 -19.72 19.60 22.44
C GLY A 84 -18.41 20.18 21.88
N ARG A 85 -17.37 19.37 21.65
CA ARG A 85 -16.12 19.80 20.97
C ARG A 85 -16.09 19.34 19.52
N ILE A 86 -15.64 20.19 18.62
CA ILE A 86 -15.56 19.89 17.19
C ILE A 86 -14.14 19.43 16.81
N PHE A 87 -14.04 18.21 16.30
CA PHE A 87 -12.84 17.65 15.68
C PHE A 87 -12.96 17.72 14.16
N ALA A 88 -11.89 18.17 13.50
CA ALA A 88 -11.83 18.36 12.06
C ALA A 88 -10.76 17.44 11.46
N LEU A 89 -11.16 16.56 10.54
CA LEU A 89 -10.32 15.48 10.01
C LEU A 89 -10.51 15.29 8.51
N PRO A 90 -9.46 14.90 7.76
CA PRO A 90 -9.62 14.52 6.36
C PRO A 90 -10.62 13.38 6.20
N LYS A 91 -11.42 13.43 5.14
CA LYS A 91 -12.45 12.44 4.81
C LYS A 91 -11.89 11.02 4.69
N ASP A 92 -10.66 10.88 4.18
CA ASP A 92 -9.97 9.60 4.01
C ASP A 92 -9.67 8.89 5.33
N THR A 93 -9.55 9.64 6.43
CA THR A 93 -9.35 9.08 7.78
C THR A 93 -10.63 8.47 8.37
N LEU A 94 -11.81 8.83 7.85
CA LEU A 94 -13.11 8.50 8.45
C LEU A 94 -14.05 7.69 7.55
N LEU A 95 -14.01 7.88 6.24
CA LEU A 95 -15.09 7.40 5.39
C LEU A 95 -14.81 6.04 4.74
N LYS A 96 -15.35 5.03 5.42
CA LYS A 96 -15.99 3.88 4.76
C LYS A 96 -17.48 4.14 4.44
N TYR A 97 -18.07 5.30 4.79
CA TYR A 97 -19.51 5.63 4.59
C TYR A 97 -19.77 7.14 4.44
N GLU A 98 -20.80 7.56 3.68
CA GLU A 98 -21.06 8.98 3.31
C GLU A 98 -21.89 9.80 4.33
N GLY A 99 -21.46 11.04 4.63
CA GLY A 99 -22.22 12.02 5.44
C GLY A 99 -21.40 13.27 5.84
N ASN A 100 -22.07 14.43 6.00
CA ASN A 100 -21.43 15.75 6.21
C ASN A 100 -21.31 16.22 7.68
N ALA A 101 -21.82 15.46 8.66
CA ALA A 101 -21.51 15.62 10.08
C ALA A 101 -22.03 14.41 10.87
N TYR A 102 -21.24 13.91 11.81
CA TYR A 102 -21.61 12.83 12.72
C TYR A 102 -21.48 13.30 14.18
N PHE A 103 -22.41 12.82 15.02
CA PHE A 103 -22.38 13.06 16.46
C PHE A 103 -21.90 11.79 17.16
N ILE A 104 -20.91 11.94 18.04
CA ILE A 104 -20.40 10.84 18.86
C ILE A 104 -20.54 11.24 20.33
N ASP A 105 -21.29 10.44 21.07
CA ASP A 105 -21.49 10.64 22.50
C ASP A 105 -20.34 9.99 23.29
N ALA A 106 -19.17 10.62 23.21
CA ALA A 106 -17.96 10.19 23.90
C ALA A 106 -17.32 11.37 24.65
N ASP A 107 -16.40 11.07 25.57
CA ASP A 107 -15.66 12.10 26.31
C ASP A 107 -14.70 12.83 25.34
N PRO A 108 -14.92 14.14 25.07
CA PRO A 108 -14.08 14.87 24.13
C PRO A 108 -12.62 14.98 24.56
N THR A 109 -12.32 14.83 25.85
CA THR A 109 -10.95 14.91 26.36
C THR A 109 -10.15 13.63 26.10
N LEU A 110 -10.83 12.51 25.85
CA LEU A 110 -10.22 11.23 25.50
C LEU A 110 -10.28 10.96 24.00
N PHE A 111 -11.20 11.61 23.29
CA PHE A 111 -11.38 11.44 21.85
C PHE A 111 -10.19 11.93 21.02
N GLU A 112 -9.39 12.87 21.55
CA GLU A 112 -8.14 13.29 20.90
C GLU A 112 -7.18 12.10 20.70
N TYR A 113 -7.04 11.22 21.69
CA TYR A 113 -6.22 10.01 21.60
C TYR A 113 -6.76 9.03 20.56
N VAL A 114 -8.08 8.89 20.47
CA VAL A 114 -8.73 8.09 19.42
C VAL A 114 -8.38 8.65 18.04
N MET A 115 -8.41 9.98 17.89
CA MET A 115 -8.07 10.62 16.63
C MET A 115 -6.59 10.49 16.27
N THR A 116 -5.69 10.55 17.25
CA THR A 116 -4.26 10.23 17.06
C THR A 116 -4.10 8.80 16.56
N TYR A 117 -4.76 7.83 17.20
CA TYR A 117 -4.74 6.43 16.77
C TYR A 117 -5.22 6.23 15.34
N LEU A 118 -6.33 6.87 14.97
CA LEU A 118 -6.87 6.77 13.60
C LEU A 118 -5.97 7.44 12.54
N ARG A 119 -5.17 8.46 12.92
CA ARG A 119 -4.26 9.16 12.00
C ARG A 119 -2.91 8.48 11.87
N GLU A 120 -2.35 8.03 12.98
CA GLU A 120 -0.94 7.63 13.08
C GLU A 120 -0.78 6.11 13.23
N GLY A 121 -1.87 5.39 13.51
CA GLY A 121 -1.86 3.96 13.79
C GLY A 121 -1.32 3.61 15.19
N ASP A 122 -1.09 4.63 16.03
CA ASP A 122 -0.49 4.51 17.36
C ASP A 122 -1.34 5.21 18.43
N LEU A 123 -1.52 4.60 19.60
CA LEU A 123 -2.43 5.10 20.63
C LEU A 123 -1.73 5.41 21.95
N SER A 124 -1.45 6.70 22.17
CA SER A 124 -0.69 7.17 23.32
C SER A 124 -1.45 7.14 24.63
N CYS A 125 -0.89 6.49 25.65
CA CYS A 125 -1.47 6.47 27.00
C CYS A 125 -0.54 7.10 28.05
N GLU A 126 0.58 7.69 27.63
CA GLU A 126 1.58 8.25 28.53
C GLU A 126 1.01 9.45 29.32
N GLY A 127 1.36 9.54 30.60
CA GLY A 127 0.87 10.60 31.49
C GLY A 127 -0.63 10.53 31.86
N LEU A 128 -1.41 9.61 31.27
CA LEU A 128 -2.81 9.44 31.60
C LEU A 128 -2.98 8.73 32.96
N PRO A 129 -3.75 9.30 33.91
CA PRO A 129 -4.12 8.60 35.14
C PRO A 129 -4.85 7.27 34.84
N PRO A 130 -4.73 6.25 35.70
CA PRO A 130 -5.32 4.92 35.47
C PRO A 130 -6.81 4.95 35.11
N LEU A 131 -7.60 5.82 35.78
CA LEU A 131 -9.02 5.98 35.50
C LEU A 131 -9.29 6.54 34.10
N LYS A 132 -8.43 7.43 33.58
CA LYS A 132 -8.56 7.95 32.22
C LYS A 132 -8.16 6.91 31.18
N LYS A 133 -7.12 6.11 31.44
CA LYS A 133 -6.76 4.95 30.60
C LYS A 133 -7.95 3.99 30.46
N GLN A 134 -8.58 3.62 31.57
CA GLN A 134 -9.74 2.73 31.56
C GLN A 134 -10.91 3.31 30.74
N ARG A 135 -11.15 4.63 30.84
CA ARG A 135 -12.19 5.30 30.05
C ARG A 135 -11.84 5.40 28.56
N LEU A 136 -10.56 5.59 28.23
CA LEU A 136 -10.08 5.58 26.85
C LEU A 136 -10.28 4.20 26.23
N MET A 137 -9.92 3.13 26.93
CA MET A 137 -10.16 1.75 26.47
C MET A 137 -11.65 1.50 26.20
N LYS A 138 -12.54 1.90 27.12
CA LYS A 138 -13.99 1.83 26.90
C LYS A 138 -14.48 2.65 25.70
N THR A 139 -13.81 3.75 25.39
CA THR A 139 -14.14 4.59 24.23
C THR A 139 -13.71 3.92 22.92
N LEU A 140 -12.55 3.28 22.90
CA LEU A 140 -12.11 2.46 21.77
C LEU A 140 -13.04 1.27 21.56
N ASP A 141 -13.43 0.59 22.64
CA ASP A 141 -14.42 -0.50 22.59
C ASP A 141 -15.77 -0.01 22.04
N TYR A 142 -16.26 1.15 22.50
CA TYR A 142 -17.50 1.76 22.02
C TYR A 142 -17.46 2.07 20.52
N LEU A 143 -16.30 2.47 20.02
CA LEU A 143 -16.06 2.76 18.60
C LEU A 143 -15.67 1.51 17.80
N ASN A 144 -15.63 0.34 18.44
CA ASN A 144 -15.22 -0.93 17.86
C ASN A 144 -13.82 -0.86 17.20
N LEU A 145 -12.91 -0.11 17.83
CA LEU A 145 -11.53 0.05 17.37
C LEU A 145 -10.68 -1.08 17.93
N GLU A 146 -10.30 -1.99 17.05
CA GLU A 146 -9.44 -3.12 17.37
C GLU A 146 -7.99 -2.65 17.59
N VAL A 147 -7.52 -2.80 18.82
CA VAL A 147 -6.18 -2.41 19.26
C VAL A 147 -5.24 -3.63 19.24
N LEU A 148 -3.98 -3.45 18.80
CA LEU A 148 -2.96 -4.51 18.86
C LEU A 148 -2.72 -4.98 20.31
N GLU A 149 -2.64 -6.30 20.50
CA GLU A 149 -2.39 -6.95 21.79
C GLU A 149 -1.29 -8.03 21.64
N TRP A 150 -0.45 -8.18 22.66
CA TRP A 150 0.49 -9.30 22.78
C TRP A 150 -0.25 -10.62 23.04
N ASP A 151 0.36 -11.76 22.71
CA ASP A 151 -0.23 -13.04 23.09
C ASP A 151 -0.27 -13.21 24.63
N ALA A 152 -1.44 -13.66 25.11
CA ALA A 152 -1.91 -13.47 26.47
C ALA A 152 -1.21 -14.36 27.51
N SER A 153 -0.37 -15.30 27.11
CA SER A 153 0.35 -16.19 28.03
C SER A 153 1.49 -15.49 28.78
N ALA A 154 2.01 -14.37 28.27
CA ALA A 154 3.14 -13.64 28.86
C ALA A 154 2.90 -12.12 29.05
N SER A 155 1.70 -11.63 28.75
CA SER A 155 1.38 -10.19 28.87
C SER A 155 0.73 -9.83 30.21
N VAL A 156 1.25 -8.79 30.86
CA VAL A 156 0.77 -8.31 32.18
C VAL A 156 -0.61 -7.63 32.06
N ASP A 157 -0.84 -6.88 30.98
CA ASP A 157 -2.05 -6.08 30.74
C ASP A 157 -2.49 -6.05 29.27
N LYS A 158 -2.11 -7.08 28.49
CA LYS A 158 -2.33 -7.25 27.04
C LYS A 158 -1.54 -6.31 26.12
N ARG A 159 -0.86 -5.28 26.65
CA ARG A 159 -0.02 -4.33 25.89
C ARG A 159 1.42 -4.26 26.38
N THR A 160 1.64 -4.59 27.64
CA THR A 160 2.94 -4.66 28.29
C THR A 160 3.34 -6.13 28.44
N VAL A 161 4.58 -6.43 28.07
CA VAL A 161 5.24 -7.70 28.31
C VAL A 161 6.45 -7.45 29.18
N SER A 162 6.60 -8.26 30.22
CA SER A 162 7.80 -8.31 31.05
C SER A 162 8.34 -9.73 31.01
N PHE A 163 9.60 -9.88 30.63
CA PHE A 163 10.26 -11.17 30.66
C PHE A 163 11.00 -11.32 31.98
N SER A 164 10.66 -12.35 32.76
CA SER A 164 11.43 -12.77 33.93
C SER A 164 12.08 -14.10 33.58
N LEU A 165 13.35 -14.08 33.19
CA LEU A 165 14.10 -15.24 32.72
C LEU A 165 14.89 -15.84 33.89
N SER A 166 14.73 -17.14 34.12
CA SER A 166 15.59 -17.86 35.05
C SER A 166 16.92 -18.22 34.37
N ILE A 167 17.93 -18.63 35.14
CA ILE A 167 19.21 -19.12 34.59
C ILE A 167 19.02 -20.36 33.68
N ALA A 168 17.89 -21.07 33.79
CA ALA A 168 17.55 -22.19 32.92
C ALA A 168 16.87 -21.76 31.61
N ASP A 169 16.35 -20.53 31.53
CA ASP A 169 15.70 -19.99 30.34
C ASP A 169 16.76 -19.28 29.49
N GLU A 170 17.07 -19.84 28.33
CA GLU A 170 18.11 -19.28 27.44
C GLU A 170 17.67 -18.00 26.73
N SER A 171 16.36 -17.82 26.51
CA SER A 171 15.74 -16.64 25.88
C SER A 171 14.23 -16.56 26.19
N GLY A 172 13.67 -15.36 26.06
CA GLY A 172 12.25 -15.06 26.11
C GLY A 172 11.74 -14.65 24.74
N PHE A 173 10.60 -15.20 24.34
CA PHE A 173 9.94 -14.89 23.08
C PHE A 173 8.48 -14.50 23.30
N ILE A 174 8.00 -13.48 22.58
CA ILE A 174 6.58 -13.17 22.48
C ILE A 174 6.23 -12.65 21.10
N GLN A 175 5.00 -12.93 20.68
CA GLN A 175 4.45 -12.46 19.41
C GLN A 175 3.12 -11.76 19.65
N ALA A 176 2.77 -10.79 18.80
CA ALA A 176 1.45 -10.20 18.75
C ALA A 176 0.48 -11.07 17.93
N LYS A 177 -0.81 -11.03 18.28
CA LYS A 177 -1.84 -11.91 17.67
C LYS A 177 -2.25 -11.51 16.25
N ARG A 178 -1.90 -10.32 15.79
CA ARG A 178 -2.41 -9.72 14.55
C ARG A 178 -1.27 -9.18 13.70
N PRO A 179 -1.39 -9.28 12.37
CA PRO A 179 -0.41 -8.67 11.50
C PRO A 179 -0.61 -7.16 11.43
N VAL A 180 0.48 -6.43 11.21
CA VAL A 180 0.47 -4.96 11.14
C VAL A 180 1.40 -4.45 10.05
N ASP A 181 1.10 -3.25 9.57
CA ASP A 181 1.98 -2.48 8.69
C ASP A 181 2.79 -1.44 9.47
N ARG A 182 2.46 -1.20 10.74
CA ARG A 182 3.18 -0.31 11.65
C ARG A 182 3.08 -0.83 13.08
N VAL A 183 4.19 -0.80 13.81
CA VAL A 183 4.22 -1.07 15.25
C VAL A 183 5.23 -0.14 15.91
N SER A 184 4.84 0.41 17.07
CA SER A 184 5.75 1.12 17.96
C SER A 184 5.87 0.34 19.27
N ILE A 185 7.09 0.19 19.79
CA ILE A 185 7.37 -0.52 21.05
C ILE A 185 8.28 0.35 21.91
N GLN A 186 7.81 0.67 23.12
CA GLN A 186 8.54 1.43 24.12
C GLN A 186 9.35 0.47 24.99
N LEU A 187 10.63 0.78 25.15
CA LEU A 187 11.50 0.14 26.12
C LEU A 187 11.21 0.72 27.50
N VAL A 188 10.41 0.04 28.32
CA VAL A 188 10.06 0.50 29.67
C VAL A 188 11.20 0.27 30.65
N ASN A 189 11.84 -0.90 30.55
CA ASN A 189 13.01 -1.27 31.34
C ASN A 189 13.86 -2.22 30.50
N ARG A 190 15.14 -1.94 30.35
CA ARG A 190 16.11 -2.79 29.65
C ARG A 190 16.43 -4.12 30.34
N GLY A 191 16.13 -4.26 31.62
CA GLY A 191 16.49 -5.44 32.40
C GLY A 191 18.00 -5.59 32.64
N ASN A 192 18.39 -6.75 33.17
CA ASN A 192 19.76 -7.14 33.48
C ASN A 192 20.24 -8.31 32.60
N THR A 193 21.55 -8.42 32.45
CA THR A 193 22.19 -9.49 31.67
C THR A 193 22.65 -10.64 32.55
N LEU A 194 22.31 -11.87 32.17
CA LEU A 194 22.81 -13.09 32.80
C LEU A 194 24.16 -13.52 32.17
N ASN A 195 25.25 -12.77 32.44
CA ASN A 195 26.64 -13.10 32.05
C ASN A 195 26.94 -13.26 30.54
N VAL A 196 26.04 -12.85 29.64
CA VAL A 196 26.24 -12.82 28.17
C VAL A 196 26.02 -11.41 27.64
N MET A 197 26.46 -11.14 26.40
CA MET A 197 26.14 -9.87 25.73
C MET A 197 24.61 -9.71 25.60
N PRO A 198 24.03 -8.55 25.99
CA PRO A 198 22.59 -8.32 25.91
C PRO A 198 22.13 -8.31 24.45
N GLN A 199 21.06 -9.03 24.18
CA GLN A 199 20.42 -9.15 22.88
C GLN A 199 18.91 -9.05 23.08
N THR A 200 18.29 -8.08 22.43
CA THR A 200 16.84 -7.96 22.34
C THR A 200 16.50 -7.56 20.92
N TYR A 201 15.91 -8.49 20.19
CA TYR A 201 15.43 -8.31 18.84
C TYR A 201 13.94 -7.98 18.89
N ILE A 202 13.58 -6.88 18.24
CA ILE A 202 12.19 -6.49 18.02
C ILE A 202 11.97 -6.45 16.52
N GLY A 203 10.94 -7.14 16.04
CA GLY A 203 10.82 -7.36 14.62
C GLY A 203 9.43 -7.70 14.13
N LEU A 204 9.39 -8.01 12.84
CA LEU A 204 8.24 -8.45 12.08
C LEU A 204 8.57 -9.80 11.46
N GLU A 205 7.69 -10.79 11.66
CA GLU A 205 7.83 -12.11 11.06
C GLU A 205 6.58 -12.51 10.26
N ALA A 206 6.78 -13.21 9.16
CA ALA A 206 5.74 -13.76 8.32
C ALA A 206 5.90 -15.28 8.24
N PHE A 207 4.79 -15.98 8.06
CA PHE A 207 4.72 -17.43 8.13
C PHE A 207 4.28 -18.05 6.81
N LYS A 208 4.76 -19.26 6.58
CA LYS A 208 4.26 -20.18 5.57
C LYS A 208 2.92 -20.77 6.03
N PRO A 209 2.13 -21.38 5.12
CA PRO A 209 0.88 -22.04 5.48
C PRO A 209 1.01 -23.21 6.47
N ASP A 210 2.20 -23.82 6.56
CA ASP A 210 2.52 -24.89 7.51
C ASP A 210 2.88 -24.38 8.92
N GLY A 211 3.01 -23.07 9.09
CA GLY A 211 3.36 -22.43 10.37
C GLY A 211 4.85 -22.14 10.53
N ASP A 212 5.70 -22.52 9.58
CA ASP A 212 7.13 -22.18 9.64
C ASP A 212 7.36 -20.70 9.33
N VAL A 213 8.38 -20.10 9.98
CA VAL A 213 8.82 -18.74 9.66
C VAL A 213 9.32 -18.70 8.22
N ASP A 214 8.74 -17.79 7.44
CA ASP A 214 9.01 -17.58 6.03
C ASP A 214 9.93 -16.39 5.80
N SER A 215 9.72 -15.31 6.55
CA SER A 215 10.48 -14.08 6.41
C SER A 215 10.51 -13.35 7.74
N VAL A 216 11.68 -12.83 8.11
CA VAL A 216 11.88 -12.12 9.37
C VAL A 216 12.67 -10.85 9.10
N VAL A 217 12.27 -9.78 9.79
CA VAL A 217 12.99 -8.50 9.84
C VAL A 217 13.07 -8.10 11.29
N SER A 218 14.28 -7.85 11.79
CA SER A 218 14.49 -7.57 13.20
C SER A 218 15.46 -6.42 13.42
N TYR A 219 15.22 -5.67 14.49
CA TYR A 219 16.08 -4.62 14.99
C TYR A 219 16.56 -5.01 16.38
N ASN A 220 17.87 -5.06 16.58
CA ASN A 220 18.48 -5.30 17.87
C ASN A 220 18.64 -3.99 18.63
N ILE A 221 17.81 -3.76 19.65
CA ILE A 221 17.83 -2.50 20.40
C ILE A 221 19.09 -2.32 21.26
N CYS A 222 19.81 -3.40 21.55
CA CYS A 222 21.04 -3.40 22.33
C CYS A 222 22.28 -3.07 21.49
N SER A 223 22.34 -3.54 20.24
CA SER A 223 23.51 -3.38 19.35
C SER A 223 23.30 -2.37 18.21
N GLY A 224 22.05 -2.05 17.89
CA GLY A 224 21.63 -1.29 16.71
C GLY A 224 21.59 -2.11 15.42
N GLU A 225 21.91 -3.40 15.47
CA GLU A 225 21.94 -4.26 14.28
C GLU A 225 20.54 -4.48 13.69
N VAL A 226 20.43 -4.42 12.37
CA VAL A 226 19.21 -4.75 11.64
C VAL A 226 19.43 -6.00 10.81
N SER A 227 18.65 -7.05 11.07
CA SER A 227 18.77 -8.34 10.37
C SER A 227 17.53 -8.66 9.54
N ARG A 228 17.76 -9.38 8.42
CA ARG A 228 16.71 -10.01 7.60
C ARG A 228 16.78 -11.54 7.66
N GLY A 229 17.08 -12.09 8.83
CA GLY A 229 17.43 -13.52 8.97
C GLY A 229 18.85 -13.81 8.47
N HIS A 230 19.11 -15.06 8.07
CA HIS A 230 20.45 -15.64 7.85
C HIS A 230 21.29 -15.10 6.66
N LEU A 231 20.94 -13.96 6.04
CA LEU A 231 21.36 -13.68 4.65
C LEU A 231 22.14 -12.39 4.37
N PHE A 232 22.65 -11.65 5.36
CA PHE A 232 23.43 -10.43 5.04
C PHE A 232 24.78 -10.34 5.77
N GLU A 233 25.85 -10.21 4.98
CA GLU A 233 27.22 -9.94 5.45
C GLU A 233 27.43 -8.45 5.81
N ASP A 234 26.54 -7.55 5.37
CA ASP A 234 26.55 -6.10 5.69
C ASP A 234 25.17 -5.65 6.19
N SER A 235 24.81 -6.08 7.41
CA SER A 235 23.61 -5.62 8.09
C SER A 235 23.71 -4.13 8.40
N PRO A 236 22.72 -3.30 7.98
CA PRO A 236 22.71 -1.89 8.35
C PRO A 236 22.62 -1.77 9.88
N ARG A 237 23.25 -0.71 10.40
CA ARG A 237 23.34 -0.48 11.84
C ARG A 237 22.76 0.87 12.20
N GLY A 238 21.77 0.85 13.08
CA GLY A 238 21.16 2.02 13.68
C GLY A 238 21.72 2.35 15.06
N GLN A 239 20.88 3.02 15.85
CA GLN A 239 21.18 3.50 17.20
C GLN A 239 20.80 2.45 18.26
N THR A 240 21.46 2.49 19.41
CA THR A 240 21.04 1.70 20.58
C THR A 240 19.92 2.41 21.35
N PHE A 241 19.18 1.67 22.18
CA PHE A 241 18.04 2.16 22.94
C PHE A 241 18.31 2.16 24.44
N ALA A 242 17.71 3.12 25.14
CA ALA A 242 17.68 3.26 26.59
C ALA A 242 16.24 3.26 27.11
N ASP A 243 16.08 3.11 28.42
CA ASP A 243 14.76 3.15 29.05
C ASP A 243 14.02 4.44 28.67
N GLY A 244 12.76 4.30 28.25
CA GLY A 244 11.90 5.34 27.73
C GLY A 244 11.89 5.46 26.20
N ASP A 245 12.92 4.96 25.50
CA ASP A 245 12.99 5.06 24.04
C ASP A 245 11.93 4.19 23.35
N ILE A 246 11.46 4.66 22.19
CA ILE A 246 10.43 4.01 21.36
C ILE A 246 11.05 3.61 20.02
N LEU A 247 10.98 2.32 19.69
CA LEU A 247 11.28 1.81 18.35
C LEU A 247 9.97 1.75 17.56
N THR A 248 9.95 2.36 16.38
CA THR A 248 8.86 2.21 15.42
C THR A 248 9.35 1.48 14.19
N ILE A 249 8.59 0.47 13.75
CA ILE A 249 8.81 -0.28 12.51
C ILE A 249 7.62 -0.01 11.58
N VAL A 250 7.89 0.39 10.35
CA VAL A 250 6.86 0.68 9.33
C VAL A 250 7.11 -0.13 8.08
N TYR A 251 6.15 -0.96 7.68
CA TYR A 251 6.10 -1.64 6.41
C TYR A 251 5.22 -0.88 5.42
N ASN A 252 5.83 -0.28 4.39
CA ASN A 252 5.12 0.31 3.28
C ASN A 252 4.88 -0.75 2.19
N ARG A 253 3.65 -1.27 2.10
CA ARG A 253 3.27 -2.29 1.10
C ARG A 253 3.42 -1.83 -0.35
N GLN A 254 3.15 -0.56 -0.63
CA GLN A 254 3.22 -0.03 -2.00
C GLN A 254 4.67 0.08 -2.47
N ALA A 255 5.54 0.60 -1.62
CA ALA A 255 6.97 0.73 -1.90
C ALA A 255 7.74 -0.59 -1.67
N LYS A 256 7.12 -1.58 -1.00
CA LYS A 256 7.75 -2.82 -0.54
C LYS A 256 8.99 -2.57 0.32
N THR A 257 8.90 -1.59 1.21
CA THR A 257 10.01 -1.19 2.09
C THR A 257 9.65 -1.30 3.56
N ILE A 258 10.63 -1.67 4.40
CA ILE A 258 10.54 -1.53 5.86
C ILE A 258 11.50 -0.44 6.33
N GLN A 259 11.00 0.48 7.15
CA GLN A 259 11.78 1.55 7.76
C GLN A 259 11.69 1.50 9.28
N PHE A 260 12.70 2.08 9.93
CA PHE A 260 12.81 2.13 11.37
C PHE A 260 12.96 3.58 11.85
N ALA A 261 12.26 3.92 12.94
CA ALA A 261 12.40 5.20 13.61
C ALA A 261 12.66 5.00 15.10
N LYS A 262 13.41 5.92 15.69
CA LYS A 262 13.63 6.02 17.13
C LYS A 262 12.98 7.30 17.64
N ASN A 263 12.08 7.20 18.62
CA ASN A 263 11.36 8.34 19.18
C ASN A 263 10.70 9.22 18.12
N GLY A 264 10.13 8.60 17.08
CA GLY A 264 9.51 9.28 15.94
C GLY A 264 10.47 9.86 14.90
N LEU A 265 11.78 9.80 15.11
CA LEU A 265 12.80 10.25 14.16
C LEU A 265 13.27 9.09 13.28
N ASP A 266 13.17 9.26 11.97
CA ASP A 266 13.67 8.28 11.00
C ASP A 266 15.17 8.01 11.22
N MET A 267 15.53 6.73 11.27
CA MET A 267 16.93 6.31 11.43
C MET A 267 17.68 6.24 10.10
N GLY A 268 17.00 6.47 8.97
CA GLY A 268 17.59 6.39 7.64
C GLY A 268 17.89 4.95 7.19
N ILE A 269 17.31 3.97 7.86
CA ILE A 269 17.43 2.55 7.52
C ILE A 269 16.19 2.16 6.74
N CYS A 270 16.39 1.81 5.47
CA CYS A 270 15.33 1.37 4.57
C CYS A 270 15.71 0.00 3.99
N LEU A 271 14.91 -1.01 4.34
CA LEU A 271 15.03 -2.35 3.76
C LEU A 271 14.11 -2.42 2.56
N GLU A 272 14.67 -2.68 1.39
CA GLU A 272 13.93 -2.80 0.12
C GLU A 272 13.54 -4.25 -0.17
N ASP A 273 12.71 -4.47 -1.20
CA ASP A 273 12.27 -5.79 -1.64
C ASP A 273 11.67 -6.64 -0.50
N VAL A 274 10.84 -6.03 0.34
CA VAL A 274 10.12 -6.74 1.39
C VAL A 274 8.93 -7.48 0.77
N PRO A 275 8.83 -8.82 0.93
CA PRO A 275 7.72 -9.60 0.37
C PRO A 275 6.36 -9.14 0.90
N ASP A 276 5.35 -9.10 0.04
CA ASP A 276 3.99 -8.72 0.44
C ASP A 276 3.29 -9.86 1.18
N LYS A 277 3.45 -9.87 2.51
CA LYS A 277 2.93 -10.89 3.42
C LYS A 277 2.23 -10.25 4.62
N LYS A 278 1.61 -11.09 5.45
CA LYS A 278 1.09 -10.70 6.76
C LYS A 278 2.23 -10.82 7.77
N TYR A 279 2.67 -9.68 8.31
CA TYR A 279 3.78 -9.60 9.25
C TYR A 279 3.29 -9.37 10.68
N TYR A 280 3.73 -10.21 11.59
CA TYR A 280 3.38 -10.20 13.00
C TYR A 280 4.53 -9.63 13.82
N PRO A 281 4.28 -8.64 14.69
CA PRO A 281 5.28 -8.14 15.62
C PRO A 281 5.72 -9.23 16.59
N TYR A 282 7.03 -9.30 16.83
CA TYR A 282 7.60 -10.22 17.82
C TYR A 282 8.74 -9.56 18.59
N VAL A 283 9.05 -10.14 19.76
CA VAL A 283 10.24 -9.85 20.55
C VAL A 283 10.93 -11.16 20.88
N ASP A 284 12.24 -11.19 20.71
CA ASP A 284 13.14 -12.26 21.17
C ASP A 284 14.27 -11.62 22.00
N THR A 285 14.48 -12.09 23.23
CA THR A 285 15.38 -11.43 24.18
C THR A 285 16.09 -12.42 25.10
N ASN A 286 17.36 -12.15 25.40
CA ASN A 286 18.09 -12.83 26.49
C ASN A 286 18.24 -11.96 27.75
N CYS A 287 17.61 -10.78 27.77
CA CYS A 287 17.69 -9.85 28.89
C CYS A 287 16.62 -10.20 29.94
N ASP A 288 17.05 -10.54 31.15
CA ASP A 288 16.16 -10.81 32.28
C ASP A 288 15.60 -9.49 32.85
N GLY A 289 14.32 -9.46 33.17
CA GLY A 289 13.63 -8.27 33.69
C GLY A 289 13.40 -7.18 32.65
N ILE A 290 13.61 -7.46 31.36
CA ILE A 290 13.25 -6.52 30.30
C ILE A 290 11.72 -6.35 30.25
N CYS A 291 11.29 -5.11 30.16
CA CYS A 291 9.89 -4.71 30.09
C CYS A 291 9.70 -3.86 28.84
N LEU A 292 8.77 -4.28 28.00
CA LEU A 292 8.40 -3.62 26.76
C LEU A 292 6.90 -3.36 26.78
N SER A 293 6.50 -2.19 26.32
CA SER A 293 5.08 -1.89 26.08
C SER A 293 4.90 -1.62 24.61
N LEU A 294 3.80 -2.10 24.02
CA LEU A 294 3.36 -1.53 22.75
C LEU A 294 3.23 -0.04 22.98
N ALA A 295 4.12 0.70 22.32
CA ALA A 295 4.12 2.14 22.38
C ALA A 295 2.84 2.64 21.74
N SER A 296 2.70 3.93 21.95
CA SER A 296 1.44 4.56 22.18
C SER A 296 1.59 5.95 21.55
#